data_AF-A0A0B6AU91-F1
#
_entry.id   AF-A0A0B6AU91-F1
#
_cell.length_a   1.000
_cell.length_b   1.000
_cell.length_c   1.000
_cell.angle_alpha   90.00
_cell.angle_beta   90.00
_cell.angle_gamma   90.00
#
_symmetry.space_group_name_H-M   'P 1'
#
loop_
_entity.id
_entity.type
_entity.pdbx_description
1 polymer ?
#
loop_
_entity_poly.entity_id
_entity_poly.type
_entity_poly.pdbx_seq_one_letter_code
_entity_poly.pdbx_strand_id
1 'polypeptide(L)' 'MSRQERKNMITFIETMKGIDRETLMYMTDADIEHIYTSAYKYYEEHLDM' A
#
# COMPACT_ATOMS: atom_id res chain seq x y z
N MET A 1 11.63 7.12 -0.80
CA MET A 1 10.53 7.18 0.17
C MET A 1 11.05 7.52 1.58
N SER A 2 10.36 8.40 2.31
CA SER A 2 10.63 8.67 3.73
C SER A 2 10.00 7.61 4.63
N ARG A 3 10.47 7.51 5.89
CA ARG A 3 9.90 6.58 6.87
C ARG A 3 8.40 6.82 7.12
N GLN A 4 7.97 8.08 7.08
CA GLN A 4 6.55 8.42 7.28
C GLN A 4 5.71 8.05 6.07
N GLU A 5 6.18 8.35 4.86
CA GLU A 5 5.53 7.93 3.61
C GLU A 5 5.37 6.39 3.57
N ARG A 6 6.42 5.65 3.94
CA ARG A 6 6.35 4.18 4.00
C ARG A 6 5.30 3.69 4.99
N LYS A 7 5.23 4.28 6.18
CA LYS A 7 4.19 3.93 7.17
C LYS A 7 2.79 4.19 6.65
N ASN A 8 2.60 5.31 5.96
CA ASN A 8 1.31 5.67 5.37
C ASN A 8 0.90 4.66 4.29
N MET A 9 1.82 4.31 3.38
CA MET A 9 1.57 3.32 2.33
C MET A 9 1.24 1.94 2.91
N ILE A 10 2.02 1.46 3.89
CA ILE A 10 1.77 0.17 4.56
C ILE A 10 0.38 0.15 5.20
N THR A 11 0.00 1.21 5.91
CA THR A 11 -1.32 1.30 6.57
C THR A 11 -2.46 1.25 5.55
N PHE A 12 -2.29 1.92 4.40
CA PHE A 12 -3.26 1.87 3.32
C PHE A 12 -3.37 0.46 2.71
N ILE A 13 -2.24 -0.18 2.41
CA ILE A 13 -2.21 -1.53 1.84
C ILE A 13 -2.86 -2.54 2.79
N GLU A 14 -2.55 -2.48 4.09
CA GLU A 14 -3.16 -3.32 5.12
C GLU A 14 -4.69 -3.18 5.12
N THR A 15 -5.18 -1.95 5.02
CA THR A 15 -6.63 -1.66 4.99
C THR A 15 -7.30 -2.15 3.70
N MET A 16 -6.65 -1.95 2.55
CA MET A 16 -7.27 -2.20 1.24
C MET A 16 -7.15 -3.64 0.73
N LYS A 17 -6.05 -4.32 1.09
CA LYS A 17 -5.71 -5.65 0.56
C LYS A 17 -5.73 -6.74 1.64
N GLY A 18 -5.83 -6.38 2.93
CA GLY A 18 -5.79 -7.33 4.04
C GLY A 18 -4.44 -8.03 4.20
N ILE A 19 -3.37 -7.46 3.64
CA ILE A 19 -2.01 -7.98 3.79
C ILE A 19 -1.51 -7.58 5.16
N ASP A 20 -0.97 -8.53 5.91
CA ASP A 20 -0.46 -8.27 7.24
C ASP A 20 0.76 -7.34 7.20
N ARG A 21 0.87 -6.51 8.24
CA ARG A 21 1.94 -5.52 8.37
C ARG A 21 3.34 -6.15 8.44
N GLU A 22 3.46 -7.33 9.03
CA GLU A 22 4.74 -8.00 9.22
C GLU A 22 5.35 -8.39 7.87
N THR A 23 4.56 -8.98 6.97
CA THR A 23 4.92 -9.25 5.58
C THR A 23 5.38 -7.99 4.86
N LEU A 24 4.66 -6.88 4.99
CA LEU A 24 5.02 -5.60 4.36
C LEU A 24 6.31 -4.98 4.91
N MET A 25 6.68 -5.27 6.16
CA MET A 25 7.94 -4.78 6.74
C MET A 25 9.18 -5.44 6.12
N TYR A 26 9.05 -6.65 5.56
CA TYR A 26 10.14 -7.37 4.89
C TYR A 26 10.33 -7.02 3.41
N MET A 27 9.45 -6.20 2.83
CA MET A 27 9.52 -5.83 1.41
C MET A 27 10.39 -4.58 1.19
N THR A 28 10.92 -4.38 -0.02
CA THR A 28 11.68 -3.17 -0.34
C THR A 28 10.78 -1.94 -0.47
N ASP A 29 11.36 -0.75 -0.56
CA ASP A 29 10.58 0.47 -0.86
C ASP A 29 9.85 0.37 -2.20
N ALA A 30 10.50 -0.19 -3.22
CA ALA A 30 9.93 -0.37 -4.55
C ALA A 30 8.74 -1.35 -4.56
N ASP A 31 8.82 -2.42 -3.78
CA ASP A 31 7.72 -3.37 -3.63
C ASP A 31 6.49 -2.72 -3.01
N ILE A 32 6.69 -1.93 -1.94
CA ILE A 32 5.61 -1.19 -1.26
C ILE A 32 4.97 -0.18 -2.21
N GLU A 33 5.77 0.58 -2.97
CA GLU A 33 5.25 1.54 -3.96
C GLU A 33 4.44 0.84 -5.06
N HIS A 34 4.88 -0.33 -5.54
CA HIS A 34 4.18 -1.10 -6.56
C HIS A 34 2.81 -1.60 -6.07
N ILE A 35 2.76 -2.17 -4.86
CA ILE A 35 1.52 -2.67 -4.25
C ILE A 35 0.57 -1.50 -3.95
N TYR A 36 1.10 -0.42 -3.37
CA TYR A 36 0.33 0.80 -3.10
C TYR A 36 -0.32 1.34 -4.37
N THR A 37 0.46 1.50 -5.45
CA THR A 37 -0.04 2.02 -6.74
C THR A 37 -1.17 1.14 -7.29
N SER A 38 -1.02 -0.17 -7.21
CA SER A 38 -2.03 -1.12 -7.68
C SER A 38 -3.30 -1.10 -6.82
N ALA A 39 -3.16 -0.97 -5.50
CA ALA A 39 -4.29 -0.83 -4.58
C ALA A 39 -5.02 0.51 -4.75
N TYR A 40 -4.27 1.58 -4.96
CA TYR A 40 -4.80 2.93 -5.13
C TYR A 40 -5.57 3.08 -6.45
N LYS A 41 -5.04 2.54 -7.57
CA LYS A 41 -5.78 2.51 -8.85
C LYS A 41 -7.12 1.78 -8.74
N TYR A 42 -7.11 0.61 -8.10
CA TYR A 42 -8.34 -0.14 -7.85
C TYR A 42 -9.34 0.67 -7.01
N TYR A 43 -8.85 1.38 -5.99
CA TYR A 43 -9.67 2.25 -5.15
C TYR A 43 -10.28 3.42 -5.94
N GLU A 44 -9.49 4.11 -6.76
CA GLU A 44 -9.98 5.20 -7.62
C GLU A 44 -11.03 4.70 -8.62
N GLU A 45 -10.80 3.55 -9.27
CA GLU A 45 -11.76 2.95 -10.21
C GLU A 45 -13.11 2.60 -9.57
N HIS A 46 -13.15 2.33 -8.26
CA HIS A 46 -14.38 1.98 -7.53
C HIS A 46 -14.97 3.14 -6.73
N LEU A 47 -14.29 4.29 -6.66
CA LEU A 47 -14.79 5.53 -6.05
C LEU A 47 -15.76 6.28 -6.96
N ASP A 48 -15.62 6.12 -8.28
CA ASP A 48 -16.43 6.78 -9.31
C ASP A 48 -17.67 5.96 -9.73
N MET A 49 -18.08 4.94 -8.94
CA MET A 49 -19.24 4.08 -9.18
C MET A 49 -20.31 4.25 -8.09
#